data_AF-A0A1X6P223-F1
#
_entry.id   AF-A0A1X6P223-F1
#
_cell.length_a   1.000
_cell.length_b   1.000
_cell.length_c   1.000
_cell.angle_alpha   90.00
_cell.angle_beta   90.00
_cell.angle_gamma   90.00
#
_symmetry.space_group_name_H-M   'P 1'
#
loop_
_entity.id
_entity.type
_entity.pdbx_description
1 polymer ?
#
loop_
_entity_poly.entity_id
_entity_poly.type
_entity_poly.pdbx_seq_one_letter_code
_entity_poly.pdbx_strand_id
1 'polypeptide(L)'
;MERTKQTARRSTGGKAPASLARAAARRATKSQAGGKAAVKRRYRPGTVALRDIRKIRRSGELLISKLPFQRLNAQLCAIHGKRVTVMSKDIQLSRRIRGERA
;
A
#
# COMPACT_ATOMS: atom_id res chain seq x y z
N MET A 1 22.94 -50.21 -5.63
CA MET A 1 22.31 -49.39 -6.69
C MET A 1 21.67 -48.18 -6.04
N GLU A 2 22.18 -47.00 -6.35
CA GLU A 2 21.95 -45.73 -5.66
C GLU A 2 20.55 -45.16 -5.87
N ARG A 3 19.90 -44.67 -4.80
CA ARG A 3 18.59 -44.02 -4.86
C ARG A 3 18.78 -42.50 -4.99
N THR A 4 18.71 -41.98 -6.20
CA THR A 4 18.79 -40.54 -6.47
C THR A 4 17.52 -39.83 -5.96
N LYS A 5 17.64 -38.99 -4.92
CA LYS A 5 16.59 -38.07 -4.48
C LYS A 5 16.59 -36.83 -5.38
N GLN A 6 15.69 -36.76 -6.35
CA GLN A 6 15.44 -35.54 -7.11
C GLN A 6 14.38 -34.71 -6.38
N THR A 7 14.78 -33.61 -5.75
CA THR A 7 13.83 -32.62 -5.21
C THR A 7 13.38 -31.71 -6.34
N ALA A 8 12.14 -31.85 -6.79
CA ALA A 8 11.59 -31.01 -7.84
C ALA A 8 11.43 -29.56 -7.35
N ARG A 9 12.17 -28.64 -7.98
CA ARG A 9 11.95 -27.19 -7.90
C ARG A 9 10.52 -26.87 -8.38
N ARG A 10 9.75 -26.11 -7.58
CA ARG A 10 8.43 -25.61 -7.98
C ARG A 10 8.58 -24.68 -9.21
N SER A 11 8.22 -25.16 -10.39
CA SER A 11 8.08 -24.34 -11.59
C SER A 11 6.75 -23.58 -11.53
N THR A 12 6.81 -22.25 -11.39
CA THR A 12 5.66 -21.36 -11.57
C THR A 12 5.30 -21.29 -13.05
N GLY A 13 4.62 -22.32 -13.55
CA GLY A 13 4.31 -22.45 -14.96
C GLY A 13 3.36 -23.61 -15.25
N GLY A 14 2.36 -23.80 -14.40
CA GLY A 14 1.28 -24.77 -14.64
C GLY A 14 0.02 -24.04 -15.06
N LYS A 15 -0.70 -24.58 -16.06
CA LYS A 15 -2.06 -24.14 -16.37
C LYS A 15 -2.90 -24.22 -15.10
N ALA A 16 -3.62 -23.15 -14.77
CA ALA A 16 -4.44 -23.11 -13.56
C ALA A 16 -5.40 -24.31 -13.55
N PRO A 17 -5.65 -24.94 -12.39
CA PRO A 17 -6.54 -26.09 -12.30
C PRO A 17 -7.90 -25.73 -12.91
N ALA A 18 -8.48 -26.66 -13.67
CA ALA A 18 -9.72 -26.45 -14.41
C ALA A 18 -10.87 -25.93 -13.53
N SER A 19 -10.85 -26.22 -12.22
CA SER A 19 -11.77 -25.69 -11.22
C SER A 19 -11.69 -24.16 -11.06
N LEU A 20 -10.49 -23.59 -11.06
CA LEU A 20 -10.29 -22.14 -10.99
C LEU A 20 -10.70 -21.46 -12.30
N ALA A 21 -10.38 -22.07 -13.45
CA ALA A 21 -10.82 -21.58 -14.75
C ALA A 21 -12.37 -21.60 -14.87
N ARG A 22 -13.00 -22.68 -14.40
CA ARG A 22 -14.47 -22.83 -14.38
C ARG A 22 -15.14 -21.89 -13.36
N ALA A 23 -14.50 -21.59 -12.24
CA ALA A 23 -14.97 -20.60 -11.27
C ALA A 23 -14.85 -19.16 -11.80
N ALA A 24 -13.77 -18.84 -12.51
CA ALA A 24 -13.59 -17.56 -13.20
C ALA A 24 -14.64 -17.38 -14.32
N ALA A 25 -14.86 -18.42 -15.13
CA ALA A 25 -15.91 -18.43 -16.15
C ALA A 25 -17.31 -18.23 -15.55
N ARG A 26 -17.65 -18.90 -14.43
CA ARG A 26 -18.92 -18.68 -13.71
C ARG A 26 -19.08 -17.26 -13.15
N ARG A 27 -18.00 -16.61 -12.74
CA ARG A 27 -18.03 -15.20 -12.31
C ARG A 27 -18.23 -14.26 -13.50
N ALA A 28 -17.59 -14.55 -14.63
CA ALA A 28 -17.70 -13.76 -15.85
C ALA A 28 -19.10 -13.84 -16.49
N THR A 29 -19.73 -15.03 -16.53
CA THR A 29 -21.10 -15.16 -17.04
C THR A 29 -22.12 -14.44 -16.16
N LYS A 30 -21.91 -14.40 -14.84
CA LYS A 30 -22.75 -13.65 -13.89
C LYS A 30 -22.65 -12.12 -14.06
N SER A 31 -21.57 -11.61 -14.66
CA SER A 31 -21.42 -10.19 -14.98
C SER A 31 -22.00 -9.77 -16.33
N GLN A 32 -22.21 -10.71 -17.27
CA GLN A 32 -22.76 -10.43 -18.61
C GLN A 32 -24.27 -10.66 -18.72
N ALA A 33 -24.86 -11.58 -17.96
CA ALA A 33 -26.31 -11.68 -17.86
C ALA A 33 -26.81 -10.42 -17.14
N GLY A 34 -27.57 -9.55 -17.82
CA GLY A 34 -28.05 -8.23 -17.39
C GLY A 34 -28.96 -8.19 -16.15
N GLY A 35 -28.70 -9.03 -15.14
CA GLY A 35 -29.21 -8.85 -13.79
C GLY A 35 -28.55 -7.64 -13.14
N LYS A 36 -29.31 -6.90 -12.33
CA LYS A 36 -28.84 -5.72 -11.61
C LYS A 36 -27.44 -5.96 -11.04
N ALA A 37 -26.49 -5.08 -11.36
CA ALA A 37 -25.11 -5.15 -10.90
C ALA A 37 -25.10 -5.58 -9.44
N ALA A 38 -24.49 -6.73 -9.14
CA ALA A 38 -24.52 -7.34 -7.82
C ALA A 38 -24.26 -6.25 -6.77
N VAL A 39 -25.27 -5.94 -5.95
CA VAL A 39 -25.23 -4.80 -5.04
C VAL A 39 -23.95 -4.91 -4.24
N LYS A 40 -23.00 -4.00 -4.49
CA LYS A 40 -21.75 -3.97 -3.75
C LYS A 40 -22.14 -3.81 -2.29
N ARG A 41 -21.84 -4.83 -1.47
CA ARG A 41 -22.18 -4.81 -0.04
C ARG A 41 -21.58 -3.55 0.58
N ARG A 42 -22.44 -2.60 0.94
CA ARG A 42 -22.03 -1.40 1.66
C ARG A 42 -21.82 -1.78 3.11
N TYR A 43 -20.69 -1.38 3.67
CA TYR A 43 -20.47 -1.51 5.10
C TYR A 43 -21.49 -0.68 5.87
N ARG A 44 -21.89 -1.16 7.06
CA ARG A 44 -22.71 -0.36 7.97
C ARG A 44 -21.93 0.89 8.39
N PRO A 45 -22.60 2.03 8.61
CA PRO A 45 -21.95 3.21 9.18
C PRO A 45 -21.17 2.81 10.44
N GLY A 46 -19.97 3.39 10.61
CA GLY A 46 -19.06 3.04 11.71
C GLY A 46 -18.12 1.85 11.45
N THR A 47 -18.47 0.89 10.59
CA THR A 47 -17.61 -0.30 10.36
C THR A 47 -16.26 0.07 9.74
N VAL A 48 -16.28 0.98 8.75
CA VAL A 48 -15.07 1.48 8.08
C VAL A 48 -14.28 2.38 9.04
N ALA A 49 -14.94 3.28 9.76
CA ALA A 49 -14.31 4.17 10.74
C ALA A 49 -13.55 3.40 11.83
N LEU A 50 -14.14 2.36 12.42
CA LEU A 50 -13.46 1.52 13.42
C LEU A 50 -12.29 0.74 12.84
N ARG A 51 -12.30 0.41 11.55
CA ARG A 51 -11.17 -0.22 10.87
C ARG A 51 -10.03 0.78 10.68
N ASP A 52 -10.35 2.00 10.29
CA ASP A 52 -9.38 3.06 10.06
C ASP A 52 -8.73 3.53 11.36
N ILE A 53 -9.49 3.69 12.45
CA ILE A 53 -8.95 4.00 13.79
C ILE A 53 -7.94 2.93 14.24
N ARG A 54 -8.29 1.64 14.05
CA ARG A 54 -7.38 0.53 14.36
C ARG A 54 -6.12 0.57 13.50
N LYS A 55 -6.24 0.91 12.21
CA LYS A 55 -5.11 1.02 11.29
C LYS A 55 -4.17 2.19 11.66
N ILE A 56 -4.73 3.38 11.91
CA ILE A 56 -3.98 4.58 12.30
C ILE A 56 -3.23 4.34 13.61
N ARG A 57 -3.91 3.80 14.64
CA ARG A 57 -3.30 3.51 15.94
C ARG A 57 -2.21 2.44 15.87
N ARG A 58 -2.36 1.44 14.99
CA ARG A 58 -1.38 0.34 14.84
C ARG A 58 -0.15 0.76 14.03
N SER A 59 -0.34 1.51 12.95
CA SER A 59 0.75 1.88 12.02
C SER A 59 1.49 3.15 12.43
N GLY A 60 0.82 4.09 13.10
CA GLY A 60 1.41 5.39 13.44
C GLY A 60 1.83 6.22 12.21
N GLU A 61 1.34 5.86 11.02
CA GLU A 61 1.66 6.57 9.78
C GLU A 61 1.09 7.99 9.79
N LEU A 62 1.79 8.91 9.15
CA LEU A 62 1.36 10.31 9.02
C LEU A 62 -0.02 10.37 8.37
N LEU A 63 -0.97 10.99 9.07
CA LEU A 63 -2.36 11.19 8.62
C LEU A 63 -2.46 12.15 7.41
N ILE A 64 -1.41 12.94 7.19
CA ILE A 64 -1.32 13.91 6.11
C ILE A 64 -0.13 13.51 5.23
N SER A 65 -0.24 13.77 3.93
CA SER A 65 0.86 13.52 2.98
C SER A 65 2.18 14.09 3.50
N LYS A 66 3.29 13.37 3.27
CA LYS A 66 4.64 13.78 3.69
C LYS A 66 5.06 15.12 3.04
N LEU A 67 4.57 15.39 1.84
CA LEU A 67 4.98 16.51 0.99
C LEU A 67 4.63 17.91 1.52
N PRO A 68 3.39 18.21 1.97
CA PRO A 68 3.06 19.53 2.52
C PRO A 68 3.91 19.90 3.74
N PHE A 69 4.28 18.94 4.60
CA PHE A 69 5.14 19.22 5.75
C PHE A 69 6.62 19.32 5.38
N GLN A 70 7.06 18.72 4.28
CA GLN A 70 8.46 18.73 3.89
C GLN A 70 9.01 20.15 3.69
N ARG A 71 8.24 21.04 3.05
CA ARG A 71 8.63 22.44 2.84
C ARG A 71 8.66 23.23 4.15
N LEU A 72 7.67 23.04 5.01
CA LEU A 72 7.62 23.67 6.33
C LEU A 72 8.84 23.30 7.18
N ASN A 73 9.19 22.01 7.25
CA ASN A 73 10.34 21.58 8.04
C ASN A 73 11.66 22.16 7.46
N ALA A 74 11.79 22.22 6.13
CA ALA A 74 12.96 22.85 5.50
C ALA A 74 13.02 24.36 5.75
N GLN A 75 11.87 25.05 5.80
CA GLN A 75 11.81 26.46 6.20
C GLN A 75 12.28 26.68 7.63
N LEU A 76 11.88 25.82 8.57
CA LEU A 76 12.36 25.89 9.95
C LEU A 76 13.88 25.71 10.04
N CYS A 77 14.45 24.80 9.26
CA CYS A 77 15.90 24.62 9.18
C CYS A 77 16.62 25.84 8.56
N ALA A 78 16.03 26.49 7.55
CA ALA A 78 16.60 27.71 6.95
C ALA A 78 16.61 28.87 7.95
N ILE A 79 15.49 29.08 8.68
CA ILE A 79 15.35 30.11 9.72
C ILE A 79 16.34 29.85 10.86
N HIS A 80 16.50 28.60 11.29
CA HIS A 80 17.51 28.24 12.30
C HIS A 80 18.93 28.65 11.87
N GLY A 81 19.25 28.53 10.58
CA GLY A 81 20.49 29.02 9.98
C GLY A 81 20.52 30.51 9.67
N LYS A 82 19.59 31.32 10.21
CA LYS A 82 19.43 32.77 9.97
C LYS A 82 19.28 33.15 8.49
N ARG A 83 18.67 32.26 7.68
CA ARG A 83 18.42 32.48 6.25
C ARG A 83 16.92 32.49 5.97
N VAL A 84 16.51 33.36 5.06
CA VAL A 84 15.12 33.41 4.55
C VAL A 84 14.93 32.44 3.38
N THR A 85 15.99 32.16 2.62
CA THR A 85 15.97 31.25 1.46
C THR A 85 16.22 29.80 1.86
N VAL A 86 15.31 28.92 1.45
CA VAL A 86 15.44 27.46 1.64
C VAL A 86 16.44 26.90 0.65
N MET A 87 17.38 26.09 1.13
CA MET A 87 18.40 25.42 0.33
C MET A 87 18.25 23.88 0.41
N SER A 88 18.93 23.16 -0.50
CA SER A 88 18.95 21.69 -0.52
C SER A 88 19.42 21.07 0.80
N LYS A 89 20.38 21.71 1.49
CA LYS A 89 20.87 21.29 2.82
C LYS A 89 19.79 21.32 3.91
N ASP A 90 18.83 22.24 3.83
CA ASP A 90 17.75 22.36 4.81
C ASP A 90 16.74 21.21 4.65
N ILE A 91 16.49 20.81 3.41
CA ILE A 91 15.66 19.64 3.07
C ILE A 91 16.34 18.35 3.53
N GLN A 92 17.65 18.21 3.28
CA GLN A 92 18.43 17.05 3.70
C GLN A 92 18.48 16.92 5.23
N LEU A 93 18.72 18.02 5.94
CA LEU A 93 18.73 18.07 7.40
C LEU A 93 17.36 17.67 7.97
N SER A 94 16.28 18.25 7.44
CA SER A 94 14.91 17.91 7.86
C SER A 94 14.59 16.43 7.68
N ARG A 95 14.94 15.84 6.53
CA ARG A 95 14.74 14.40 6.26
C ARG A 95 15.55 13.52 7.22
N ARG A 96 16.79 13.92 7.52
CA ARG A 96 17.68 13.22 8.45
C ARG A 96 17.14 13.21 9.88
N ILE A 97 16.62 14.34 10.36
CA ILE A 97 16.01 14.44 11.71
C ILE A 97 14.73 13.59 11.80
N ARG A 98 13.94 13.54 10.73
CA ARG A 98 12.71 12.72 10.67
C ARG A 98 12.97 11.21 10.51
N GLY A 99 14.22 10.79 10.30
CA GLY A 99 14.53 9.39 10.01
C GLY A 99 14.02 8.91 8.65
N GLU A 100 13.68 9.82 7.74
CA GLU A 100 13.31 9.50 6.36
C GLU A 100 14.60 9.21 5.57
N ARG A 101 15.14 8.00 5.74
CA ARG A 101 16.16 7.45 4.84
C ARG A 101 15.45 7.07 3.55
N ALA A 102 15.98 7.56 2.42
CA ALA A 102 15.55 7.16 1.09
C ALA A 102 15.65 5.64 0.91
#